data_AF-A0A934YZT8-F1
#
_entry.id   AF-A0A934YZT8-F1
#
_cell.length_a   1.000
_cell.length_b   1.000
_cell.length_c   1.000
_cell.angle_alpha   90.00
_cell.angle_beta   90.00
_cell.angle_gamma   90.00
#
_symmetry.space_group_name_H-M   'P 1'
#
loop_
_entity.id
_entity.type
_entity.pdbx_description
1 polymer ?
#
loop_
_entity_poly.entity_id
_entity_poly.type
_entity_poly.pdbx_seq_one_letter_code
_entity_poly.pdbx_strand_id
1 'polypeptide(L)'
;MRRPLLLAAFLLLPGALAAQSHPLIGTWDVNVPAGMRMENGEATPVMAKGTLVFSVAGDSLIGMLKTDPIEGQPARPAKRIAAKLTTGAITFVSKGEAKMTMNGEEMTRISISTYVFDVATDALKGTVERAIEGLDVQMGGPQPITGTRAKS
;
A
#
# COMPACT_ATOMS: atom_id res chain seq x y z
N MET A 1 -46.41 -45.02 -31.61
CA MET A 1 -45.20 -45.32 -30.80
C MET A 1 -44.10 -44.31 -31.12
N ARG A 2 -43.61 -43.59 -30.09
CA ARG A 2 -42.24 -43.06 -29.83
C ARG A 2 -41.49 -42.40 -31.01
N ARG A 3 -41.52 -41.06 -31.14
CA ARG A 3 -40.56 -40.04 -30.61
C ARG A 3 -39.34 -39.79 -31.52
N PRO A 4 -39.19 -38.58 -32.11
CA PRO A 4 -37.92 -38.14 -32.71
C PRO A 4 -36.96 -37.66 -31.61
N LEU A 5 -35.75 -38.23 -31.60
CA LEU A 5 -34.62 -37.78 -30.80
C LEU A 5 -33.92 -36.65 -31.58
N LEU A 6 -34.23 -35.40 -31.25
CA LEU A 6 -33.42 -34.25 -31.61
C LEU A 6 -32.74 -33.77 -30.33
N LEU A 7 -31.48 -34.16 -30.22
CA LEU A 7 -30.55 -33.81 -29.16
C LEU A 7 -30.23 -32.31 -29.33
N ALA A 8 -30.90 -31.45 -28.57
CA ALA A 8 -30.60 -30.02 -28.56
C ALA A 8 -29.27 -29.79 -27.86
N ALA A 9 -28.34 -29.21 -28.61
CA ALA A 9 -26.97 -28.94 -28.22
C ALA A 9 -26.89 -28.07 -26.96
N PHE A 10 -26.04 -28.54 -26.05
CA PHE A 10 -25.59 -27.89 -24.84
C PHE A 10 -24.87 -26.57 -25.19
N LEU A 11 -25.56 -25.43 -25.18
CA LEU A 11 -24.94 -24.11 -25.20
C LEU A 11 -24.34 -23.83 -23.82
N LEU A 12 -23.19 -24.45 -23.53
CA LEU A 12 -22.28 -23.96 -22.51
C LEU A 12 -21.69 -22.65 -23.03
N LEU A 13 -22.34 -21.54 -22.70
CA LEU A 13 -21.69 -20.24 -22.70
C LEU A 13 -20.50 -20.34 -21.73
N PRO A 14 -19.24 -20.26 -22.19
CA PRO A 14 -18.15 -19.97 -21.28
C PRO A 14 -18.29 -18.49 -20.97
N GLY A 15 -19.19 -18.18 -20.02
CA GLY A 15 -19.17 -16.90 -19.35
C GLY A 15 -17.81 -16.79 -18.70
N ALA A 16 -16.91 -16.07 -19.37
CA ALA A 16 -15.62 -15.70 -18.84
C ALA A 16 -15.88 -15.07 -17.47
N LEU A 17 -15.66 -15.84 -16.41
CA LEU A 17 -15.32 -15.31 -15.11
C LEU A 17 -14.00 -14.57 -15.34
N ALA A 18 -14.10 -13.33 -15.80
CA ALA A 18 -13.05 -12.36 -15.56
C ALA A 18 -12.90 -12.37 -14.05
N ALA A 19 -11.86 -13.05 -13.55
CA ALA A 19 -11.40 -12.88 -12.20
C ALA A 19 -11.21 -11.37 -12.06
N GLN A 20 -12.15 -10.69 -11.40
CA GLN A 20 -12.08 -9.25 -11.21
C GLN A 20 -10.78 -9.04 -10.45
N SER A 21 -9.79 -8.49 -11.14
CA SER A 21 -8.51 -8.13 -10.54
C SER A 21 -8.82 -7.29 -9.31
N HIS A 22 -8.24 -7.65 -8.17
CA HIS A 22 -8.48 -6.94 -6.91
C HIS A 22 -8.40 -5.41 -7.13
N PRO A 23 -9.34 -4.58 -6.61
CA PRO A 23 -9.45 -3.16 -6.97
C PRO A 23 -8.18 -2.31 -6.80
N LEU A 24 -7.32 -2.71 -5.85
CA LEU A 24 -6.01 -2.09 -5.63
C LEU A 24 -5.01 -2.32 -6.76
N ILE A 25 -5.12 -3.41 -7.53
CA ILE A 25 -4.14 -3.77 -8.56
C ILE A 25 -4.02 -2.64 -9.59
N GLY A 26 -2.78 -2.33 -9.95
CA GLY A 26 -2.43 -1.27 -10.88
C GLY A 26 -1.51 -0.23 -10.25
N THR A 27 -1.40 0.90 -10.94
CA THR A 27 -0.49 2.00 -10.61
C THR A 27 -1.27 3.20 -10.10
N TRP A 28 -0.77 3.80 -9.02
CA TRP A 28 -1.40 4.92 -8.33
C TRP A 28 -0.40 6.05 -8.14
N ASP A 29 -0.83 7.27 -8.44
CA ASP A 29 -0.15 8.48 -8.00
C ASP A 29 -0.63 8.78 -6.59
N VAL A 30 0.29 8.86 -5.63
CA VAL A 30 -0.03 8.95 -4.20
C VAL A 30 0.61 10.16 -3.54
N ASN A 31 -0.04 10.66 -2.49
CA ASN A 31 0.54 11.57 -1.52
C ASN A 31 0.62 10.84 -0.17
N VAL A 32 1.84 10.67 0.33
CA VAL A 32 2.14 9.85 1.50
C VAL A 32 3.00 10.63 2.50
N PRO A 33 2.84 10.43 3.81
CA PRO A 33 3.78 10.95 4.79
C PRO A 33 5.07 10.14 4.66
N ALA A 34 6.14 10.75 4.15
CA ALA A 34 7.43 10.09 3.97
C ALA A 34 8.23 10.08 5.26
N GLY A 35 8.08 11.08 6.13
CA GLY A 35 8.76 11.15 7.43
C GLY A 35 8.02 12.07 8.39
N MET A 36 8.62 12.28 9.55
CA MET A 36 8.14 13.25 10.54
C MET A 36 9.24 14.29 10.74
N ARG A 37 8.85 15.56 10.87
CA ARG A 37 9.70 16.65 11.33
C ARG A 37 9.32 16.96 12.76
N MET A 38 10.34 17.06 13.63
CA MET A 38 10.17 17.45 15.02
C MET A 38 10.65 18.89 15.18
N GLU A 39 9.77 19.82 15.52
CA GLU A 39 10.09 21.22 15.80
C GLU A 39 9.46 21.62 17.13
N ASN A 40 10.26 22.07 18.10
CA ASN A 40 9.80 22.49 19.44
C ASN A 40 8.93 21.45 20.18
N GLY A 41 9.14 20.16 19.92
CA GLY A 41 8.35 19.06 20.49
C GLY A 41 7.07 18.70 19.71
N GLU A 42 6.76 19.44 18.64
CA GLU A 42 5.64 19.13 17.75
C GLU A 42 6.09 18.24 16.58
N ALA A 43 5.34 17.18 16.33
CA ALA A 43 5.59 16.23 15.25
C ALA A 43 4.71 16.57 14.04
N THR A 44 5.31 17.05 12.94
CA THR A 44 4.59 17.34 11.69
C THR A 44 4.98 16.34 10.58
N PRO A 45 4.01 15.74 9.87
CA PRO A 45 4.32 14.82 8.80
C PRO A 45 4.92 15.55 7.59
N VAL A 46 6.04 15.06 7.10
CA VAL A 46 6.63 15.50 5.83
C VAL A 46 5.98 14.69 4.71
N MET A 47 5.06 15.33 3.98
CA MET A 47 4.36 14.71 2.85
C MET A 47 5.23 14.64 1.60
N ALA A 48 5.07 13.57 0.83
CA ALA A 48 5.74 13.35 -0.44
C ALA A 48 4.77 12.77 -1.46
N LYS A 49 4.90 13.23 -2.70
CA LYS A 49 4.28 12.57 -3.84
C LYS A 49 5.05 11.31 -4.20
N GLY A 50 4.44 10.42 -4.96
CA GLY A 50 5.11 9.26 -5.49
C GLY A 50 4.18 8.33 -6.24
N THR A 51 4.72 7.15 -6.57
CA THR A 51 4.00 6.09 -7.27
C THR A 51 3.89 4.86 -6.38
N LEU A 52 2.70 4.28 -6.33
CA LEU A 52 2.43 3.01 -5.67
C LEU A 52 1.88 2.01 -6.68
N VAL A 53 2.60 0.89 -6.85
CA VAL A 53 2.20 -0.18 -7.77
C VAL A 53 1.78 -1.39 -6.96
N PHE A 54 0.54 -1.86 -7.14
CA PHE A 54 0.04 -3.08 -6.54
C PHE A 54 -0.05 -4.21 -7.57
N SER A 55 0.41 -5.40 -7.17
CA SER A 55 0.41 -6.62 -7.98
C SER A 55 0.12 -7.85 -7.11
N VAL A 56 -0.41 -8.91 -7.70
CA VAL A 56 -0.64 -10.19 -7.01
C VAL A 56 0.55 -11.10 -7.21
N ALA A 57 0.99 -11.75 -6.12
CA ALA A 57 1.99 -12.81 -6.14
C ALA A 57 1.49 -13.98 -5.28
N GLY A 58 0.91 -14.99 -5.92
CA GLY A 58 0.28 -16.12 -5.22
C GLY A 58 -0.95 -15.67 -4.43
N ASP A 59 -0.96 -15.92 -3.12
CA ASP A 59 -1.99 -15.52 -2.17
C ASP A 59 -1.73 -14.15 -1.51
N SER A 60 -0.73 -13.43 -2.01
CA SER A 60 -0.27 -12.16 -1.46
C SER A 60 -0.51 -11.00 -2.42
N LEU A 61 -0.82 -9.83 -1.86
CA LEU A 61 -0.85 -8.55 -2.57
C LEU A 61 0.43 -7.79 -2.23
N ILE A 62 1.21 -7.44 -3.25
CA ILE A 62 2.51 -6.76 -3.12
C ILE A 62 2.35 -5.33 -3.61
N GLY A 63 2.74 -4.37 -2.78
CA GLY A 63 2.86 -2.96 -3.14
C GLY A 63 4.32 -2.54 -3.24
N MET A 64 4.66 -1.76 -4.26
CA MET A 64 5.94 -1.08 -4.40
C MET A 64 5.72 0.42 -4.36
N LEU A 65 6.11 1.06 -3.26
CA LEU A 65 6.01 2.51 -3.03
C LEU A 65 7.33 3.19 -3.36
N LYS A 66 7.32 4.10 -4.33
CA LYS A 66 8.46 4.98 -4.62
C LYS A 66 8.02 6.42 -4.43
N THR A 67 8.61 7.11 -3.48
CA THR A 67 8.38 8.55 -3.28
C THR A 67 9.30 9.37 -4.17
N ASP A 68 8.80 10.50 -4.64
CA ASP A 68 9.61 11.49 -5.35
C ASP A 68 10.68 12.08 -4.41
N PRO A 69 11.80 12.57 -4.95
CA PRO A 69 12.77 13.31 -4.16
C PRO A 69 12.12 14.52 -3.47
N ILE A 70 12.46 14.72 -2.19
CA ILE A 70 12.06 15.89 -1.43
C ILE A 70 13.28 16.82 -1.39
N GLU A 71 13.08 18.11 -1.69
CA GLU A 71 14.15 19.10 -1.68
C GLU A 71 14.87 19.11 -0.32
N GLY A 72 16.21 19.13 -0.35
CA GLY A 72 17.05 19.10 0.85
C GLY A 72 17.10 17.75 1.58
N GLN A 73 16.52 16.67 1.02
CA GLN A 73 16.58 15.33 1.60
C GLN A 73 17.21 14.31 0.64
N PRO A 74 17.88 13.27 1.15
CA PRO A 74 18.39 12.20 0.31
C PRO A 74 17.24 11.46 -0.37
N ALA A 75 17.49 11.04 -1.62
CA ALA A 75 16.56 10.16 -2.34
C ALA A 75 16.38 8.85 -1.58
N ARG A 76 15.15 8.34 -1.60
CA ARG A 76 14.78 7.13 -0.84
C ARG A 76 14.56 5.96 -1.79
N PRO A 77 15.03 4.76 -1.43
CA PRO A 77 14.76 3.57 -2.24
C PRO A 77 13.26 3.24 -2.23
N ALA A 78 12.80 2.52 -3.26
CA ALA A 78 11.44 2.02 -3.29
C ALA A 78 11.20 1.03 -2.13
N LYS A 79 10.06 1.17 -1.46
CA LYS A 79 9.66 0.34 -0.34
C LYS A 79 8.68 -0.73 -0.80
N ARG A 80 8.99 -1.98 -0.50
CA ARG A 80 8.05 -3.10 -0.65
C ARG A 80 7.15 -3.19 0.58
N ILE A 81 5.84 -3.26 0.34
CA ILE A 81 4.79 -3.58 1.31
C ILE A 81 4.09 -4.87 0.88
N ALA A 82 3.65 -5.70 1.84
CA ALA A 82 2.96 -6.93 1.52
C ALA A 82 1.78 -7.16 2.47
N ALA A 83 0.74 -7.77 1.93
CA ALA A 83 -0.46 -8.19 2.64
C ALA A 83 -0.94 -9.55 2.10
N LYS A 84 -1.74 -10.24 2.90
CA LYS A 84 -2.55 -11.35 2.39
C LYS A 84 -3.62 -10.79 1.44
N LEU A 85 -3.87 -11.48 0.34
CA LEU A 85 -4.94 -11.14 -0.58
C LEU A 85 -6.29 -11.46 0.09
N THR A 86 -7.10 -10.42 0.35
CA THR A 86 -8.44 -10.53 0.93
C THR A 86 -9.40 -9.61 0.19
N THR A 87 -10.69 -9.64 0.53
CA THR A 87 -11.67 -8.64 0.09
C THR A 87 -11.77 -7.51 1.12
N GLY A 88 -12.15 -6.30 0.67
CA GLY A 88 -12.31 -5.13 1.54
C GLY A 88 -11.02 -4.37 1.83
N ALA A 89 -10.96 -3.67 2.96
CA ALA A 89 -9.78 -2.91 3.37
C ALA A 89 -8.61 -3.87 3.66
N ILE A 90 -7.44 -3.58 3.07
CA ILE A 90 -6.26 -4.44 3.18
C ILE A 90 -5.21 -3.76 4.05
N THR A 91 -4.71 -4.52 5.03
CA THR A 91 -3.60 -4.10 5.89
C THR A 91 -2.28 -4.67 5.36
N PHE A 92 -1.37 -3.79 4.99
CA PHE A 92 -0.01 -4.15 4.58
C PHE A 92 0.98 -3.81 5.67
N VAL A 93 2.06 -4.58 5.74
CA VAL A 93 3.17 -4.32 6.64
C VAL A 93 4.47 -4.19 5.85
N SER A 94 5.31 -3.25 6.25
CA SER A 94 6.71 -3.16 5.84
C SER A 94 7.59 -2.97 7.05
N LYS A 95 8.70 -3.71 7.08
CA LYS A 95 9.79 -3.50 8.02
C LYS A 95 10.96 -2.86 7.28
N GLY A 96 11.63 -1.91 7.92
CA GLY A 96 12.84 -1.29 7.39
C GLY A 96 13.71 -0.77 8.52
N GLU A 97 14.94 -0.38 8.20
CA GLU A 97 15.84 0.23 9.18
C GLU A 97 15.53 1.71 9.35
N ALA A 98 15.49 2.17 10.59
CA ALA A 98 15.49 3.57 10.96
C ALA A 98 16.82 3.90 11.64
N LYS A 99 17.53 4.88 11.08
CA LYS A 99 18.66 5.51 11.74
C LYS A 99 18.15 6.63 12.63
N MET A 100 18.60 6.64 13.87
CA MET A 100 18.18 7.58 14.90
C MET A 100 19.42 8.12 15.57
N THR A 101 19.42 9.39 15.92
CA THR A 101 20.43 9.95 16.83
C THR A 101 19.74 10.21 18.15
N MET A 102 20.19 9.55 19.21
CA MET A 102 19.64 9.71 20.55
C MET A 102 20.79 10.04 21.50
N ASN A 103 20.69 11.17 22.20
CA ASN A 103 21.73 11.65 23.12
C ASN A 103 23.13 11.78 22.48
N GLY A 104 23.20 12.07 21.18
CA GLY A 104 24.46 12.22 20.43
C GLY A 104 25.03 10.92 19.85
N GLU A 105 24.42 9.76 20.13
CA GLU A 105 24.82 8.48 19.56
C GLU A 105 23.92 8.09 18.39
N GLU A 106 24.52 7.65 17.27
CA GLU A 106 23.77 7.05 16.17
C GLU A 106 23.42 5.60 16.48
N MET A 107 22.14 5.27 16.34
CA MET A 107 21.61 3.93 16.53
C MET A 107 20.74 3.53 15.34
N THR A 108 20.79 2.25 14.97
CA THR A 108 19.88 1.66 13.99
C THR A 108 18.85 0.80 14.71
N ARG A 109 17.58 0.94 14.34
CA ARG A 109 16.44 0.18 14.86
C ARG A 109 15.52 -0.27 13.74
N ILE A 110 14.71 -1.29 14.00
CA ILE A 110 13.68 -1.74 13.05
C ILE A 110 12.48 -0.81 13.18
N SER A 111 12.10 -0.17 12.08
CA SER A 111 10.84 0.51 11.92
C SER A 111 9.82 -0.41 11.27
N ILE A 112 8.63 -0.47 11.88
CA ILE A 112 7.46 -1.17 11.35
C ILE A 112 6.49 -0.11 10.84
N SER A 113 6.11 -0.22 9.57
CA SER A 113 5.09 0.62 8.94
C SER A 113 3.87 -0.24 8.60
N THR A 114 2.71 0.10 9.15
CA THR A 114 1.43 -0.55 8.89
C THR A 114 0.59 0.37 8.02
N TYR A 115 0.20 -0.12 6.85
CA TYR A 115 -0.60 0.62 5.89
C TYR A 115 -1.99 0.00 5.81
N VAL A 116 -3.03 0.82 5.79
CA VAL A 116 -4.40 0.36 5.52
C VAL A 116 -4.88 1.07 4.27
N PHE A 117 -5.36 0.33 3.28
CA PHE A 117 -5.87 0.91 2.04
C PHE A 117 -7.29 0.45 1.75
N ASP A 118 -8.06 1.37 1.18
CA ASP A 118 -9.38 1.19 0.63
C ASP A 118 -9.49 1.91 -0.73
N VAL A 119 -10.30 1.37 -1.63
CA VAL A 119 -10.44 1.87 -3.01
C VAL A 119 -11.89 2.16 -3.33
N ALA A 120 -12.15 3.38 -3.80
CA ALA A 120 -13.40 3.78 -4.42
C ALA A 120 -13.14 4.12 -5.89
N THR A 121 -13.34 3.15 -6.78
CA THR A 121 -13.15 3.24 -8.25
C THR A 121 -11.72 3.65 -8.66
N ASP A 122 -11.45 4.96 -8.69
CA ASP A 122 -10.18 5.57 -9.10
C ASP A 122 -9.54 6.42 -7.99
N ALA A 123 -10.13 6.42 -6.80
CA ALA A 123 -9.58 7.06 -5.61
C ALA A 123 -9.05 5.99 -4.63
N LEU A 124 -7.78 6.12 -4.28
CA LEU A 124 -7.13 5.38 -3.21
C LEU A 124 -7.20 6.23 -1.93
N LYS A 125 -7.69 5.65 -0.85
CA LYS A 125 -7.61 6.23 0.49
C LYS A 125 -6.91 5.24 1.40
N GLY A 126 -6.16 5.76 2.36
CA GLY A 126 -5.53 4.91 3.33
C GLY A 126 -4.91 5.67 4.48
N THR A 127 -4.24 4.92 5.33
CA THR A 127 -3.41 5.45 6.39
C THR A 127 -2.10 4.70 6.48
N VAL A 128 -1.11 5.32 7.10
CA VAL A 128 0.10 4.65 7.55
C VAL A 128 0.38 5.02 8.99
N GLU A 129 0.62 4.00 9.80
CA GLU A 129 1.10 4.12 11.16
C GLU A 129 2.51 3.56 11.26
N ARG A 130 3.35 4.18 12.09
CA ARG A 130 4.76 3.80 12.22
C ARG A 130 5.09 3.57 13.68
N ALA A 131 5.77 2.46 13.92
CA ALA A 131 6.36 2.12 15.20
C ALA A 131 7.86 1.82 15.02
N ILE A 132 8.61 1.96 16.11
CA ILE A 132 9.99 1.46 16.21
C ILE A 132 9.97 0.27 17.16
N GLU A 133 10.52 -0.85 16.72
CA GLU A 133 10.57 -2.06 17.52
C GLU A 133 11.33 -1.81 18.83
N GLY A 134 10.71 -2.15 19.97
CA GLY A 134 11.28 -2.00 21.29
C GLY A 134 11.25 -0.57 21.86
N LEU A 135 10.60 0.39 21.19
CA LEU A 135 10.40 1.75 21.71
C LEU A 135 8.92 2.11 21.69
N ASP A 136 8.40 2.58 22.83
CA ASP A 136 7.08 3.19 22.92
C ASP A 136 7.20 4.69 22.58
N VAL A 137 7.31 4.98 21.27
CA VAL A 137 7.37 6.35 20.75
C VAL A 137 6.00 6.72 20.22
N GLN A 138 5.38 7.74 20.82
CA GLN A 138 4.08 8.24 20.40
C GLN A 138 4.22 9.03 19.09
N MET A 139 4.15 8.34 17.95
CA MET A 139 4.38 8.88 16.60
C MET A 139 3.15 9.58 15.98
N GLY A 140 2.15 9.96 16.80
CA GLY A 140 0.96 10.69 16.34
C GLY A 140 -0.13 9.84 15.66
N GLY A 141 -0.08 8.51 15.79
CA GLY A 141 -1.10 7.60 15.26
C GLY A 141 -1.14 7.49 13.73
N PRO A 142 -2.20 6.88 13.16
CA PRO A 142 -2.33 6.68 11.72
C PRO A 142 -2.39 8.02 10.94
N GLN A 143 -1.46 8.19 9.99
CA GLN A 143 -1.36 9.38 9.14
C GLN A 143 -1.98 9.12 7.75
N PRO A 144 -2.67 10.08 7.13
CA PRO A 144 -3.45 9.84 5.93
C PRO A 144 -2.58 9.60 4.69
N ILE A 145 -3.06 8.73 3.80
CA ILE A 145 -2.57 8.52 2.44
C ILE A 145 -3.73 8.74 1.47
N THR A 146 -3.47 9.48 0.41
CA THR A 146 -4.40 9.63 -0.70
C THR A 146 -3.73 9.24 -2.01
N GLY A 147 -4.52 8.84 -2.98
CA GLY A 147 -4.03 8.64 -4.34
C GLY A 147 -5.13 8.58 -5.37
N THR A 148 -4.70 8.71 -6.62
CA THR A 148 -5.55 8.58 -7.81
C THR A 148 -4.92 7.57 -8.74
N ARG A 149 -5.76 6.84 -9.49
CA ARG A 149 -5.25 5.90 -10.49
C ARG A 149 -4.40 6.67 -11.51
N ALA A 150 -3.19 6.18 -11.78
CA ALA A 150 -2.30 6.80 -12.76
C ALA A 150 -2.93 6.68 -14.15
N LYS A 151 -2.94 7.79 -14.91
CA LYS A 151 -3.43 7.78 -16.29
C LYS A 151 -2.36 7.17 -17.18
N SER A 152 -2.74 6.12 -17.91
CA SER A 152 -1.96 5.51 -18.99
C SER A 152 -1.79 6.46 -20.17
#